data_AF-A0AAD7FFB7-F1
#
_entry.id   AF-A0AAD7FFB7-F1
#
_cell.length_a   1.000
_cell.length_b   1.000
_cell.length_c   1.000
_cell.angle_alpha   90.00
_cell.angle_beta   90.00
_cell.angle_gamma   90.00
#
_symmetry.space_group_name_H-M   'P 1'
#
loop_
_entity.id
_entity.type
_entity.pdbx_description
1 polymer ?
#
loop_
_entity_poly.entity_id
_entity_poly.type
_entity_poly.pdbx_seq_one_letter_code
_entity_poly.pdbx_strand_id
1 'polypeptide(L)'
;MHSFQRSFSVHASTLAPGHPYPFTDPSRTSCIVHYTEFRGMGAPSLDFGSVGDVYIDLNSRMHALYWCDRAGNAGARQWRRWLAVLVHRAPLHRYLVAHPWARNPETSDVFLWADPGSVSWKSQEAMSRRNIAPIVPGIVPDIAVLISQILHRMLEGEQSGTPGRERRLGGSQHPDAGGVSRPTGRYPIPAATLPLVGPTRPSYASLGGQHTPQKAFPGPVSYEERCNQALDGMQRALKAEQRSKQELRLKSRELAALKKKEKETIGKSYLYQKREQELVAVARARNPALAAAEQRSSAELQEIRATTSALQRKAQVSRRDTQCAGA
;
A
#
# COMPACT_ATOMS: atom_id res chain seq x y z
N MET A 1 -20.88 -8.00 0.55
CA MET A 1 -20.03 -7.13 1.39
C MET A 1 -20.06 -7.71 2.78
N HIS A 2 -18.89 -7.93 3.39
CA HIS A 2 -18.77 -8.41 4.77
C HIS A 2 -18.43 -7.24 5.69
N SER A 3 -18.83 -7.32 6.96
CA SER A 3 -18.53 -6.32 7.98
C SER A 3 -18.03 -6.98 9.25
N PHE A 4 -16.96 -6.45 9.83
CA PHE A 4 -16.35 -6.93 11.07
C PHE A 4 -16.31 -5.78 12.07
N GLN A 5 -16.83 -6.02 13.28
CA GLN A 5 -16.69 -5.06 14.37
C GLN A 5 -15.28 -5.13 14.95
N ARG A 6 -14.64 -3.98 15.06
CA ARG A 6 -13.27 -3.82 15.58
C ARG A 6 -13.26 -2.74 16.65
N SER A 7 -12.19 -2.73 17.45
CA SER A 7 -11.97 -1.66 18.40
C SER A 7 -10.49 -1.35 18.60
N PHE A 8 -10.21 -0.16 19.13
CA PHE A 8 -8.89 0.24 19.57
C PHE A 8 -9.00 1.12 20.83
N SER A 9 -7.94 1.17 21.63
CA SER A 9 -7.87 2.04 22.81
C SER A 9 -7.14 3.34 22.46
N VAL A 10 -7.64 4.46 22.97
CA VAL A 10 -7.09 5.80 22.72
C VAL A 10 -7.26 6.69 23.95
N HIS A 11 -6.31 7.61 24.16
CA HIS A 11 -6.43 8.61 25.22
C HIS A 11 -7.43 9.71 24.88
N ALA A 12 -8.26 10.09 25.86
CA ALA A 12 -9.29 11.12 25.70
C ALA A 12 -8.74 12.45 25.15
N SER A 13 -7.56 12.85 25.63
CA SER A 13 -6.89 14.10 25.26
C SER A 13 -6.48 14.19 23.78
N THR A 14 -6.42 13.05 23.09
CA THR A 14 -6.03 12.99 21.66
C THR A 14 -7.21 13.23 20.71
N LEU A 15 -8.44 13.13 21.22
CA LEU A 15 -9.65 13.32 20.44
C LEU A 15 -10.13 14.77 20.48
N ALA A 16 -10.76 15.21 19.39
CA ALA A 16 -11.33 16.54 19.25
C ALA A 16 -12.54 16.74 20.18
N PRO A 17 -12.75 17.95 20.72
CA PRO A 17 -14.00 18.26 21.43
C PRO A 17 -15.23 17.94 20.57
N GLY A 18 -16.22 17.27 21.15
CA GLY A 18 -17.46 16.88 20.45
C GLY A 18 -17.38 15.58 19.64
N HIS A 19 -16.37 14.73 19.87
CA HIS A 19 -16.36 13.39 19.30
C HIS A 19 -17.53 12.53 19.83
N PRO A 20 -18.03 11.55 19.07
CA PRO A 20 -19.22 10.77 19.45
C PRO A 20 -18.91 9.65 20.46
N TYR A 21 -17.63 9.38 20.74
CA TYR A 21 -17.26 8.24 21.58
C TYR A 21 -17.57 8.49 23.06
N PRO A 22 -18.26 7.56 23.74
CA PRO A 22 -18.56 7.69 25.14
C PRO A 22 -17.31 7.47 26.00
N PHE A 23 -17.09 8.33 26.98
CA PHE A 23 -16.19 8.04 28.09
C PHE A 23 -17.02 7.40 29.19
N THR A 24 -16.94 6.08 29.31
CA THR A 24 -17.69 5.32 30.31
C THR A 24 -17.19 5.52 31.74
N ASP A 25 -16.00 6.10 31.92
CA ASP A 25 -15.39 6.29 33.24
C ASP A 25 -14.56 7.60 33.28
N PRO A 26 -14.96 8.62 34.04
CA PRO A 26 -14.23 9.88 34.15
C PRO A 26 -12.86 9.73 34.83
N SER A 27 -12.60 8.62 35.53
CA SER A 27 -11.28 8.31 36.09
C SER A 27 -10.32 7.69 35.07
N ARG A 28 -10.84 7.16 33.95
CA ARG A 28 -10.02 6.57 32.88
C ARG A 28 -9.61 7.63 31.88
N THR A 29 -8.30 7.76 31.71
CA THR A 29 -7.70 8.63 30.69
C THR A 29 -7.79 8.06 29.27
N SER A 30 -8.33 6.84 29.11
CA SER A 30 -8.48 6.15 27.82
C SER A 30 -9.90 5.66 27.57
N CYS A 31 -10.33 5.67 26.32
CA CYS A 31 -11.60 5.10 25.85
C CYS A 31 -11.36 4.03 24.78
N ILE A 32 -12.32 3.12 24.66
CA ILE A 32 -12.35 2.12 23.59
C ILE A 32 -13.22 2.69 22.46
N VAL A 33 -12.62 2.86 21.29
CA VAL A 33 -13.30 3.31 20.09
C VAL A 33 -13.64 2.11 19.23
N HIS A 34 -14.92 1.95 18.93
CA HIS A 34 -15.42 0.94 18.00
C HIS A 34 -15.47 1.49 16.58
N TYR A 35 -15.12 0.65 15.62
CA TYR A 35 -15.25 0.95 14.20
C TYR A 35 -15.58 -0.33 13.44
N THR A 36 -16.18 -0.17 12.26
CA THR A 36 -16.52 -1.28 11.38
C THR A 36 -15.49 -1.38 10.26
N GLU A 37 -14.96 -2.58 10.08
CA GLU A 37 -14.15 -2.96 8.93
C GLU A 37 -15.06 -3.61 7.88
N PHE A 38 -15.23 -2.96 6.74
CA PHE A 38 -15.99 -3.49 5.61
C PHE A 38 -15.06 -4.14 4.60
N ARG A 39 -15.54 -5.20 3.93
CA ARG A 39 -14.83 -5.85 2.83
C ARG A 39 -15.76 -6.08 1.64
N GLY A 40 -15.32 -5.73 0.45
CA GLY A 40 -16.11 -5.89 -0.77
C GLY A 40 -15.27 -5.89 -2.05
N MET A 41 -15.94 -5.85 -3.19
CA MET A 41 -15.33 -5.86 -4.52
C MET A 41 -15.60 -4.54 -5.21
N GLY A 42 -14.60 -3.67 -5.32
CA GLY A 42 -14.70 -2.33 -5.86
C GLY A 42 -14.71 -1.22 -4.78
N ALA A 43 -14.79 0.03 -5.24
CA ALA A 43 -14.82 1.19 -4.34
C ALA A 43 -16.12 1.22 -3.49
N PRO A 44 -16.05 1.70 -2.23
CA PRO A 44 -17.23 1.80 -1.37
C PRO A 44 -18.21 2.88 -1.87
N SER A 45 -19.51 2.61 -1.74
CA SER A 45 -20.57 3.63 -1.90
C SER A 45 -20.55 4.64 -0.74
N LEU A 46 -20.97 5.88 -1.01
CA LEU A 46 -21.13 6.94 -0.01
C LEU A 46 -22.32 6.71 0.95
N ASP A 47 -23.17 5.72 0.66
CA ASP A 47 -24.43 5.49 1.37
C ASP A 47 -24.28 4.70 2.67
N PHE A 48 -23.08 4.21 3.00
CA PHE A 48 -22.84 3.46 4.22
C PHE A 48 -21.53 3.84 4.91
N GLY A 49 -21.38 3.34 6.14
CA GLY A 49 -20.22 3.61 7.01
C GLY A 49 -20.42 4.83 7.90
N SER A 50 -19.68 4.80 9.00
CA SER A 50 -19.54 5.87 9.98
C SER A 50 -18.13 6.44 9.91
N VAL A 51 -17.95 7.69 10.33
CA VAL A 51 -16.62 8.33 10.37
C VAL A 51 -15.68 7.52 11.26
N GLY A 52 -14.51 7.15 10.73
CA GLY A 52 -13.53 6.27 11.37
C GLY A 52 -13.62 4.79 10.94
N ASP A 53 -14.69 4.40 10.24
CA ASP A 53 -14.78 3.06 9.63
C ASP A 53 -13.75 2.90 8.51
N VAL A 54 -13.41 1.65 8.22
CA VAL A 54 -12.44 1.27 7.19
C VAL A 54 -13.07 0.34 6.18
N TYR A 55 -12.66 0.43 4.92
CA TYR A 55 -13.16 -0.43 3.85
C TYR A 55 -11.99 -1.00 3.05
N ILE A 56 -12.01 -2.31 2.84
CA ILE A 56 -11.02 -3.06 2.08
C ILE A 56 -11.64 -3.52 0.76
N ASP A 57 -11.13 -3.00 -0.34
CA ASP A 57 -11.42 -3.50 -1.69
C ASP A 57 -10.57 -4.75 -1.94
N LEU A 58 -11.24 -5.88 -2.09
CA LEU A 58 -10.67 -7.20 -2.34
C LEU A 58 -10.55 -7.53 -3.84
N ASN A 59 -10.74 -6.55 -4.71
CA ASN A 59 -10.54 -6.75 -6.14
C ASN A 59 -9.08 -7.16 -6.41
N SER A 60 -8.90 -8.39 -6.91
CA SER A 60 -7.59 -9.00 -7.14
C SER A 60 -6.67 -8.20 -8.07
N ARG A 61 -7.24 -7.33 -8.92
CA ARG A 61 -6.47 -6.46 -9.81
C ARG A 61 -6.05 -5.14 -9.16
N MET A 62 -6.83 -4.65 -8.20
CA MET A 62 -6.67 -3.32 -7.60
C MET A 62 -7.11 -3.33 -6.13
N HIS A 63 -6.38 -4.07 -5.28
CA HIS A 63 -6.65 -3.97 -3.86
C HIS A 63 -6.46 -2.51 -3.41
N ALA A 64 -7.38 -2.04 -2.59
CA ALA A 64 -7.35 -0.68 -2.09
C ALA A 64 -7.91 -0.64 -0.68
N LEU A 65 -7.37 0.27 0.12
CA LEU A 65 -7.82 0.52 1.47
C LEU A 65 -8.42 1.92 1.52
N TYR A 66 -9.56 2.05 2.17
CA TYR A 66 -10.28 3.29 2.34
C TYR A 66 -10.59 3.52 3.82
N TRP A 67 -10.74 4.78 4.21
CA TRP A 67 -11.31 5.17 5.49
C TRP A 67 -12.44 6.16 5.27
N CYS A 68 -13.42 6.13 6.16
CA CYS A 68 -14.54 7.05 6.15
C CYS A 68 -14.14 8.33 6.91
N ASP A 69 -14.00 9.42 6.17
CA ASP A 69 -13.60 10.73 6.68
C ASP A 69 -14.81 11.66 6.83
N ARG A 70 -14.62 12.73 7.59
CA ARG A 70 -15.56 13.85 7.68
C ARG A 70 -15.27 14.86 6.56
N ALA A 71 -16.16 14.96 5.59
CA ALA A 71 -16.10 15.94 4.52
C ALA A 71 -16.56 17.32 5.03
N GLY A 72 -15.59 18.16 5.41
CA GLY A 72 -15.79 19.59 5.69
C GLY A 72 -16.73 19.89 6.88
N ASN A 73 -17.16 21.15 6.96
CA ASN A 73 -17.95 21.67 8.09
C ASN A 73 -19.37 21.09 8.16
N ALA A 74 -19.91 20.59 7.05
CA ALA A 74 -21.27 20.03 6.97
C ALA A 74 -21.42 18.63 7.60
N GLY A 75 -20.33 17.99 8.03
CA GLY A 75 -20.37 16.67 8.67
C GLY A 75 -20.74 15.53 7.72
N ALA A 76 -20.78 15.78 6.41
CA ALA A 76 -21.02 14.75 5.42
C ALA A 76 -19.90 13.70 5.46
N ARG A 77 -20.24 12.43 5.32
CA ARG A 77 -19.26 11.34 5.29
C ARG A 77 -18.68 11.19 3.87
N GLN A 78 -17.40 10.87 3.78
CA GLN A 78 -16.76 10.57 2.50
C GLN A 78 -15.74 9.46 2.67
N TRP A 79 -15.81 8.44 1.82
CA TRP A 79 -14.75 7.44 1.71
C TRP A 79 -13.55 8.02 0.98
N ARG A 80 -12.38 7.95 1.63
CA ARG A 80 -11.10 8.38 1.07
C ARG A 80 -10.19 7.20 0.88
N ARG A 81 -9.55 7.13 -0.28
CA ARG A 81 -8.61 6.06 -0.61
C ARG A 81 -7.26 6.33 0.06
N TRP A 82 -6.66 5.29 0.63
CA TRP A 82 -5.34 5.35 1.25
C TRP A 82 -4.27 5.33 0.17
N LEU A 83 -3.63 6.50 0.02
CA LEU A 83 -2.65 6.80 -1.00
C LEU A 83 -1.25 7.10 -0.43
N ALA A 84 -1.01 6.90 0.87
CA ALA A 84 0.23 7.31 1.56
C ALA A 84 0.87 6.13 2.32
N VAL A 85 2.12 5.77 2.02
CA VAL A 85 2.92 4.91 2.90
C VAL A 85 4.34 5.48 3.06
N LEU A 86 4.65 5.80 4.33
CA LEU A 86 5.94 5.90 5.03
C LEU A 86 7.10 6.68 4.38
N VAL A 87 7.46 7.80 5.02
CA VAL A 87 8.81 8.38 4.98
C VAL A 87 9.36 8.40 6.40
N HIS A 88 10.62 8.02 6.58
CA HIS A 88 11.40 8.05 7.83
C HIS A 88 11.62 9.47 8.40
N ARG A 89 10.77 10.44 8.10
CA ARG A 89 10.93 11.80 8.60
C ARG A 89 9.74 12.14 9.46
N ALA A 90 10.03 12.35 10.73
CA ALA A 90 9.17 13.19 11.54
C ALA A 90 8.91 14.50 10.76
N PRO A 91 7.66 14.97 10.76
CA PRO A 91 6.56 14.47 11.58
C PRO A 91 5.63 13.48 10.84
N LEU A 92 5.22 12.39 11.52
CA LEU A 92 4.43 11.26 10.98
C LEU A 92 3.10 11.68 10.35
N HIS A 93 2.50 12.79 10.82
CA HIS A 93 1.26 13.35 10.30
C HIS A 93 1.29 13.70 8.81
N ARG A 94 2.48 13.84 8.21
CA ARG A 94 2.63 14.10 6.77
C ARG A 94 2.41 12.87 5.90
N TYR A 95 2.47 11.68 6.49
CA TYR A 95 2.53 10.42 5.75
C TYR A 95 1.53 9.37 6.22
N LEU A 96 0.94 9.57 7.40
CA LEU A 96 -0.08 8.69 7.97
C LEU A 96 -1.42 9.40 8.04
N VAL A 97 -2.48 8.63 7.84
CA VAL A 97 -3.85 9.11 8.00
C VAL A 97 -4.15 9.18 9.50
N ALA A 98 -4.30 10.39 10.03
CA ALA A 98 -4.77 10.59 11.39
C ALA A 98 -6.25 10.17 11.51
N HIS A 99 -6.64 9.71 12.70
CA HIS A 99 -8.05 9.41 12.97
C HIS A 99 -8.94 10.65 12.72
N PRO A 100 -10.12 10.54 12.08
CA PRO A 100 -10.93 11.71 11.71
C PRO A 100 -11.41 12.57 12.89
N TRP A 101 -11.47 11.96 14.08
CA TRP A 101 -11.78 12.65 15.34
C TRP A 101 -10.53 13.06 16.14
N ALA A 102 -9.34 13.02 15.56
CA ALA A 102 -8.14 13.53 16.22
C ALA A 102 -8.25 15.04 16.42
N ARG A 103 -7.83 15.53 17.60
CA ARG A 103 -7.92 16.96 17.95
C ARG A 103 -7.17 17.87 16.99
N ASN A 104 -6.00 17.44 16.57
CA ASN A 104 -5.22 18.08 15.53
C ASN A 104 -4.51 16.97 14.76
N PRO A 105 -4.70 16.84 13.44
CA PRO A 105 -4.00 15.85 12.63
C PRO A 105 -2.48 15.92 12.76
N GLU A 106 -1.91 17.12 12.94
CA GLU A 106 -0.47 17.34 13.05
C GLU A 106 0.12 16.84 14.37
N THR A 107 -0.68 16.81 15.43
CA THR A 107 -0.30 16.33 16.75
C THR A 107 -1.07 15.07 17.14
N SER A 108 -1.72 14.41 16.18
CA SER A 108 -2.48 13.19 16.45
C SER A 108 -1.53 12.10 16.90
N ASP A 109 -1.94 11.34 17.90
CA ASP A 109 -1.24 10.11 18.27
C ASP A 109 -1.86 8.90 17.56
N VAL A 110 -3.10 9.00 17.08
CA VAL A 110 -3.82 7.87 16.47
C VAL A 110 -3.78 7.94 14.95
N PHE A 111 -3.28 6.87 14.34
CA PHE A 111 -3.11 6.75 12.90
C PHE A 111 -3.68 5.45 12.37
N LEU A 112 -4.19 5.47 11.14
CA LEU A 112 -4.59 4.25 10.44
C LEU A 112 -3.33 3.45 10.09
N TRP A 113 -3.34 2.17 10.43
CA TRP A 113 -2.23 1.27 10.23
C TRP A 113 -2.69 -0.02 9.55
N ALA A 114 -1.91 -0.50 8.57
CA ALA A 114 -2.11 -1.79 7.94
C ALA A 114 -0.83 -2.61 8.06
N ASP A 115 -0.94 -3.80 8.64
CA ASP A 115 0.11 -4.83 8.61
C ASP A 115 -0.47 -6.14 8.07
N PRO A 116 0.37 -7.14 7.73
CA PRO A 116 -0.11 -8.43 7.24
C PRO A 116 -1.04 -9.18 8.20
N GLY A 117 -1.17 -8.76 9.47
CA GLY A 117 -2.06 -9.37 10.44
C GLY A 117 -3.40 -8.65 10.59
N SER A 118 -3.42 -7.32 10.46
CA SER A 118 -4.65 -6.54 10.57
C SER A 118 -4.55 -5.13 10.01
N VAL A 119 -5.71 -4.56 9.67
CA VAL A 119 -5.92 -3.12 9.52
C VAL A 119 -6.51 -2.59 10.83
N SER A 120 -5.89 -1.59 11.46
CA SER A 120 -6.40 -0.98 12.68
C SER A 120 -5.89 0.44 12.91
N TRP A 121 -6.61 1.21 13.72
CA TRP A 121 -6.09 2.46 14.27
C TRP A 121 -5.09 2.19 15.39
N LYS A 122 -3.91 2.83 15.38
CA LYS A 122 -2.84 2.61 16.37
C LYS A 122 -2.23 3.92 16.84
N SER A 123 -1.80 3.94 18.10
CA SER A 123 -1.00 5.05 18.63
C SER A 123 0.42 5.04 18.04
N GLN A 124 1.10 6.19 18.02
CA GLN A 124 2.51 6.29 17.65
C GLN A 124 3.38 5.39 18.53
N GLU A 125 3.07 5.33 19.83
CA GLU A 125 3.77 4.45 20.76
C GLU A 125 3.59 2.97 20.41
N ALA A 126 2.36 2.55 20.09
CA ALA A 126 2.06 1.17 19.69
C ALA A 126 2.77 0.78 18.38
N MET A 127 2.92 1.73 17.45
CA MET A 127 3.69 1.52 16.22
C MET A 127 5.19 1.38 16.51
N SER A 128 5.74 2.23 17.38
CA SER A 128 7.17 2.22 17.75
C SER A 128 7.58 0.91 18.43
N ARG A 129 6.74 0.38 19.33
CA ARG A 129 6.98 -0.90 20.03
C ARG A 129 7.04 -2.11 19.10
N ARG A 130 6.44 -2.03 17.91
CA ARG A 130 6.43 -3.13 16.94
C ARG A 130 7.65 -3.17 16.02
N ASN A 131 8.68 -2.34 16.26
CA ASN A 131 9.88 -2.23 15.42
C ASN A 131 9.53 -2.12 13.93
N ILE A 132 8.50 -1.34 13.65
CA ILE A 132 8.07 -1.09 12.29
C ILE A 132 9.16 -0.25 11.64
N ALA A 133 10.05 -0.91 10.89
CA ALA A 133 11.17 -0.26 10.27
C ALA A 133 10.62 0.79 9.28
N PRO A 134 11.00 2.06 9.41
CA PRO A 134 10.69 3.05 8.41
C PRO A 134 11.29 2.61 7.07
N ILE A 135 10.51 2.74 6.00
CA ILE A 135 10.99 2.44 4.65
C ILE A 135 12.29 3.21 4.41
N VAL A 136 13.32 2.49 3.96
CA VAL A 136 14.66 3.05 3.74
C VAL A 136 14.54 4.26 2.79
N PRO A 137 15.07 5.44 3.16
CA PRO A 137 15.04 6.62 2.30
C PRO A 137 15.68 6.32 0.94
N GLY A 138 14.99 6.68 -0.15
CA GLY A 138 15.53 6.61 -1.52
C GLY A 138 14.74 5.75 -2.51
N ILE A 139 13.78 4.95 -2.04
CA ILE A 139 12.84 4.22 -2.90
C ILE A 139 11.43 4.63 -2.47
N VAL A 140 10.72 5.38 -3.30
CA VAL A 140 9.28 5.60 -3.11
C VAL A 140 8.60 4.32 -3.57
N PRO A 141 8.07 3.47 -2.67
CA PRO A 141 7.38 2.28 -3.12
C PRO A 141 6.09 2.68 -3.82
N ASP A 142 5.68 1.92 -4.83
CA ASP A 142 4.31 2.01 -5.32
C ASP A 142 3.36 1.60 -4.18
N ILE A 143 2.66 2.59 -3.63
CA ILE A 143 1.82 2.45 -2.45
C ILE A 143 0.64 1.51 -2.73
N ALA A 144 0.10 1.53 -3.95
CA ALA A 144 -0.98 0.63 -4.32
C ALA A 144 -0.49 -0.83 -4.33
N VAL A 145 0.73 -1.07 -4.80
CA VAL A 145 1.36 -2.40 -4.78
C VAL A 145 1.64 -2.84 -3.34
N LEU A 146 2.17 -1.98 -2.49
CA LEU A 146 2.45 -2.32 -1.09
C LEU A 146 1.17 -2.64 -0.31
N ILE A 147 0.12 -1.82 -0.46
CA ILE A 147 -1.20 -2.09 0.14
C ILE A 147 -1.74 -3.42 -0.40
N SER A 148 -1.64 -3.67 -1.71
CA SER A 148 -2.06 -4.95 -2.30
C SER A 148 -1.31 -6.13 -1.70
N GLN A 149 0.01 -6.03 -1.49
CA GLN A 149 0.81 -7.08 -0.87
C GLN A 149 0.43 -7.32 0.59
N ILE A 150 0.22 -6.25 1.37
CA ILE A 150 -0.18 -6.35 2.77
C ILE A 150 -1.55 -7.02 2.88
N LEU A 151 -2.52 -6.56 2.08
CA LEU A 151 -3.87 -7.11 2.06
C LEU A 151 -3.88 -8.56 1.56
N HIS A 152 -3.10 -8.90 0.54
CA HIS A 152 -2.98 -10.27 0.06
C HIS A 152 -2.47 -11.20 1.16
N ARG A 153 -1.38 -10.84 1.84
CA ARG A 153 -0.84 -11.64 2.95
C ARG A 153 -1.81 -11.76 4.13
N MET A 154 -2.57 -10.71 4.41
CA MET A 154 -3.60 -10.73 5.44
C MET A 154 -4.70 -11.74 5.09
N LEU A 155 -5.15 -11.78 3.84
CA LEU A 155 -6.17 -12.71 3.37
C LEU A 155 -5.65 -14.16 3.31
N GLU A 156 -4.39 -14.37 2.93
CA GLU A 156 -3.74 -15.69 2.96
C GLU A 156 -3.61 -16.21 4.40
N GLY A 157 -3.23 -15.33 5.35
CA GLY A 157 -3.13 -15.65 6.76
C GLY A 157 -4.45 -16.13 7.35
N GLU A 158 -5.56 -15.44 7.02
CA GLU A 158 -6.90 -15.84 7.46
C GLU A 158 -7.37 -17.18 6.88
N GLN A 159 -7.06 -17.46 5.61
CA GLN A 159 -7.43 -18.72 4.95
C GLN A 159 -6.64 -19.93 5.47
N SER A 160 -5.39 -19.72 5.89
CA SER A 160 -4.53 -20.79 6.41
C SER A 160 -5.04 -21.41 7.71
N GLY A 161 -6.10 -20.85 8.32
CA GLY A 161 -6.74 -21.40 9.51
C GLY A 161 -5.81 -21.48 10.72
N THR A 162 -4.61 -20.88 10.65
CA THR A 162 -3.85 -20.59 11.86
C THR A 162 -4.58 -19.45 12.54
N PRO A 163 -5.30 -19.67 13.66
CA PRO A 163 -5.92 -18.58 14.37
C PRO A 163 -4.81 -17.58 14.67
N GLY A 164 -4.90 -16.40 14.06
CA GLY A 164 -3.98 -15.31 14.29
C GLY A 164 -3.84 -15.20 15.79
N ARG A 165 -2.64 -15.50 16.29
CA ARG A 165 -2.30 -15.52 17.70
C ARG A 165 -2.64 -14.14 18.24
N GLU A 166 -3.87 -13.99 18.70
CA GLU A 166 -4.37 -12.85 19.43
C GLU A 166 -3.55 -12.87 20.70
N ARG A 167 -2.36 -12.25 20.63
CA ARG A 167 -1.56 -11.96 21.80
C ARG A 167 -2.45 -11.06 22.63
N ARG A 168 -3.18 -11.67 23.56
CA ARG A 168 -3.75 -11.03 24.74
C ARG A 168 -2.63 -10.24 25.41
N LEU A 169 -2.43 -9.00 24.96
CA LEU A 169 -1.63 -8.00 25.63
C LEU A 169 -2.63 -6.95 26.10
N GLY A 170 -3.25 -7.30 27.22
CA GLY A 170 -4.26 -6.51 27.91
C GLY A 170 -4.59 -7.12 29.27
N GLY A 171 -3.59 -7.69 29.94
CA GLY A 171 -3.65 -8.05 31.36
C GLY A 171 -2.67 -7.15 32.10
N SER A 172 -3.21 -6.13 32.75
CA SER A 172 -2.50 -5.25 33.68
C SER A 172 -1.76 -6.09 34.73
N GLN A 173 -0.43 -6.07 34.72
CA GLN A 173 0.38 -6.62 35.82
C GLN A 173 0.89 -5.46 36.67
N HIS A 174 0.38 -5.44 37.90
CA HIS A 174 0.95 -4.77 39.06
C HIS A 174 2.43 -5.20 39.22
N PRO A 175 3.35 -4.32 39.63
CA PRO A 175 4.73 -4.71 39.83
C PRO A 175 4.85 -5.46 41.16
N ASP A 176 5.35 -6.69 41.12
CA ASP A 176 6.04 -7.28 42.25
C ASP A 176 7.23 -8.13 41.78
N ALA A 177 8.20 -8.22 42.68
CA ALA A 177 9.61 -8.57 42.54
C ALA A 177 10.02 -9.73 41.60
N GLY A 178 11.25 -9.60 41.07
CA GLY A 178 12.21 -10.72 41.07
C GLY A 178 12.61 -11.32 39.72
N GLY A 179 13.83 -10.97 39.28
CA GLY A 179 14.84 -11.83 38.64
C GLY A 179 14.45 -12.89 37.61
N VAL A 180 15.09 -12.82 36.43
CA VAL A 180 16.12 -13.77 35.93
C VAL A 180 16.30 -13.55 34.43
N SER A 181 17.52 -13.19 34.04
CA SER A 181 17.98 -13.04 32.66
C SER A 181 18.18 -14.38 31.96
N ARG A 182 17.76 -14.53 30.69
CA ARG A 182 18.41 -15.40 29.66
C ARG A 182 17.82 -15.19 28.25
N PRO A 183 18.47 -15.66 27.17
CA PRO A 183 19.04 -14.77 26.16
C PRO A 183 18.32 -14.81 24.81
N THR A 184 18.57 -13.78 24.01
CA THR A 184 18.08 -13.55 22.65
C THR A 184 18.74 -14.50 21.64
N GLY A 185 18.02 -15.55 21.25
CA GLY A 185 18.36 -16.40 20.10
C GLY A 185 18.01 -15.71 18.78
N ARG A 186 19.04 -15.42 17.98
CA ARG A 186 18.92 -15.08 16.55
C ARG A 186 18.44 -16.32 15.80
N TYR A 187 17.43 -16.18 14.94
CA TYR A 187 17.12 -17.16 13.90
C TYR A 187 17.43 -16.59 12.50
N PRO A 188 17.99 -17.39 11.59
CA PRO A 188 18.31 -17.00 10.23
C PRO A 188 17.07 -17.07 9.33
N ILE A 189 17.05 -16.22 8.32
CA ILE A 189 16.08 -16.22 7.22
C ILE A 189 16.48 -17.36 6.26
N PRO A 190 15.62 -18.36 5.98
CA PRO A 190 15.88 -19.28 4.88
C PRO A 190 15.44 -18.63 3.56
N ALA A 191 16.38 -18.61 2.60
CA ALA A 191 16.07 -18.35 1.20
C ALA A 191 15.25 -19.54 0.66
N ALA A 192 14.01 -19.28 0.27
CA ALA A 192 13.14 -20.29 -0.35
C ALA A 192 13.05 -20.04 -1.86
N THR A 193 13.50 -21.07 -2.56
CA THR A 193 13.52 -21.32 -4.00
C THR A 193 12.13 -21.22 -4.61
N LEU A 194 12.00 -20.51 -5.74
CA LEU A 194 10.78 -20.46 -6.55
C LEU A 194 10.55 -21.80 -7.27
N PRO A 195 9.36 -22.41 -7.22
CA PRO A 195 9.00 -23.48 -8.14
C PRO A 195 8.54 -22.88 -9.47
N LEU A 196 9.17 -23.35 -10.54
CA LEU A 196 8.80 -23.17 -11.93
C LEU A 196 7.52 -23.98 -12.20
N VAL A 197 6.36 -23.34 -12.27
CA VAL A 197 5.10 -23.99 -12.66
C VAL A 197 4.75 -23.58 -14.09
N GLY A 198 4.74 -24.58 -14.97
CA GLY A 198 4.47 -24.45 -16.40
C GLY A 198 3.01 -24.15 -16.75
N PRO A 199 2.72 -23.97 -18.05
CA PRO A 199 1.42 -23.50 -18.52
C PRO A 199 0.32 -24.56 -18.40
N THR A 200 -0.73 -24.23 -17.66
CA THR A 200 -1.94 -25.04 -17.53
C THR A 200 -2.76 -24.98 -18.82
N ARG A 201 -2.98 -26.15 -19.40
CA ARG A 201 -3.80 -26.43 -20.58
C ARG A 201 -5.28 -26.11 -20.29
N PRO A 202 -6.04 -25.46 -21.18
CA PRO A 202 -7.47 -25.25 -20.98
C PRO A 202 -8.23 -26.59 -21.13
N SER A 203 -8.98 -26.92 -20.09
CA SER A 203 -9.93 -28.04 -20.03
C SER A 203 -11.22 -27.65 -20.74
N TYR A 204 -11.58 -28.40 -21.77
CA TYR A 204 -12.88 -28.30 -22.45
C TYR A 204 -13.90 -29.10 -21.63
N ALA A 205 -14.73 -28.41 -20.85
CA ALA A 205 -15.86 -29.01 -20.16
C ALA A 205 -17.06 -29.11 -21.11
N SER A 206 -17.68 -30.28 -21.07
CA SER A 206 -18.74 -30.77 -21.94
C SER A 206 -19.97 -29.87 -22.08
N LEU A 207 -20.37 -29.79 -23.35
CA LEU A 207 -21.72 -29.62 -23.89
C LEU A 207 -22.85 -30.06 -22.94
N GLY A 208 -23.56 -29.09 -22.39
CA GLY A 208 -24.97 -29.25 -21.99
C GLY A 208 -25.84 -29.12 -23.24
N GLY A 209 -26.46 -30.22 -23.64
CA GLY A 209 -27.39 -30.27 -24.77
C GLY A 209 -28.66 -29.47 -24.46
N GLN A 210 -28.75 -28.25 -24.99
CA GLN A 210 -30.03 -27.59 -25.20
C GLN A 210 -30.56 -27.99 -26.57
N HIS A 211 -31.69 -28.70 -26.57
CA HIS A 211 -32.51 -28.95 -27.74
C HIS A 211 -32.86 -27.62 -28.42
N THR A 212 -32.22 -27.35 -29.55
CA THR A 212 -32.68 -26.31 -30.46
C THR A 212 -33.85 -26.88 -31.26
N PRO A 213 -34.98 -26.17 -31.37
CA PRO A 213 -36.08 -26.60 -32.23
C PRO A 213 -35.57 -26.68 -33.67
N GLN A 214 -35.85 -27.80 -34.34
CA GLN A 214 -35.60 -28.00 -35.77
C GLN A 214 -36.21 -26.83 -36.55
N LYS A 215 -35.39 -25.85 -36.92
CA LYS A 215 -35.79 -24.81 -37.86
C LYS A 215 -35.94 -25.48 -39.21
N ALA A 216 -37.17 -25.47 -39.71
CA ALA A 216 -37.51 -25.86 -41.08
C ALA A 216 -36.51 -25.25 -42.07
N PHE A 217 -36.03 -26.07 -42.99
CA PHE A 217 -35.09 -25.67 -44.03
C PHE A 217 -35.68 -24.48 -44.80
N PRO A 218 -35.01 -23.31 -44.82
CA PRO A 218 -35.45 -22.21 -45.66
C PRO A 218 -35.44 -22.68 -47.12
N GLY A 219 -36.52 -22.43 -47.85
CA GLY A 219 -36.62 -22.73 -49.27
C GLY A 219 -35.47 -22.11 -50.08
N PRO A 220 -35.25 -22.55 -51.32
CA PRO A 220 -34.17 -22.06 -52.16
C PRO A 220 -34.28 -20.54 -52.35
N VAL A 221 -33.37 -19.81 -51.69
CA VAL A 221 -33.25 -18.35 -51.76
C VAL A 221 -32.88 -17.98 -53.20
N SER A 222 -33.60 -17.00 -53.76
CA SER A 222 -33.38 -16.53 -55.13
C SER A 222 -31.92 -16.05 -55.29
N TYR A 223 -31.35 -16.21 -56.48
CA TYR A 223 -30.01 -15.69 -56.78
C TYR A 223 -29.92 -14.18 -56.52
N GLU A 224 -30.98 -13.45 -56.87
CA GLU A 224 -31.07 -12.00 -56.69
C GLU A 224 -31.06 -11.59 -55.21
N GLU A 225 -31.75 -12.33 -54.35
CA GLU A 225 -31.74 -12.13 -52.89
C GLU A 225 -30.33 -12.35 -52.30
N ARG A 226 -29.59 -13.35 -52.80
CA ARG A 226 -28.19 -13.58 -52.39
C ARG A 226 -27.27 -12.45 -52.84
N CYS A 227 -27.45 -11.92 -54.05
CA CYS A 227 -26.70 -10.76 -54.53
C CYS A 227 -26.97 -9.51 -53.69
N ASN A 228 -28.23 -9.21 -53.38
CA ASN A 228 -28.61 -8.08 -52.54
C ASN A 228 -28.04 -8.22 -51.12
N GLN A 229 -28.12 -9.42 -50.54
CA GLN A 229 -27.56 -9.69 -49.21
C GLN A 229 -26.02 -9.55 -49.18
N ALA A 230 -25.33 -9.93 -50.25
CA ALA A 230 -23.89 -9.74 -50.39
C ALA A 230 -23.53 -8.24 -50.49
N LEU A 231 -24.27 -7.46 -51.28
CA LEU A 231 -24.09 -6.01 -51.39
C LEU A 231 -24.31 -5.30 -50.04
N ASP A 232 -25.36 -5.66 -49.31
CA ASP A 232 -25.62 -5.15 -47.97
C ASP A 232 -24.52 -5.53 -46.98
N GLY A 233 -23.97 -6.74 -47.12
CA GLY A 233 -22.81 -7.20 -46.37
C GLY A 233 -21.58 -6.31 -46.63
N MET A 234 -21.27 -6.05 -47.90
CA MET A 234 -20.15 -5.18 -48.30
C MET A 234 -20.34 -3.75 -47.81
N GLN A 235 -21.53 -3.18 -47.94
CA GLN A 235 -21.81 -1.81 -47.46
C GLN A 235 -21.67 -1.70 -45.94
N ARG A 236 -22.12 -2.71 -45.19
CA ARG A 236 -21.93 -2.76 -43.72
C ARG A 236 -20.46 -2.88 -43.36
N ALA A 237 -19.71 -3.72 -44.06
CA ALA A 237 -18.27 -3.87 -43.86
C ALA A 237 -17.53 -2.54 -44.11
N LEU A 238 -17.85 -1.84 -45.20
CA LEU A 238 -17.26 -0.54 -45.52
C LEU A 238 -17.58 0.51 -44.44
N LYS A 239 -18.83 0.57 -43.96
CA LYS A 239 -19.20 1.48 -42.85
C LYS A 239 -18.46 1.14 -41.56
N ALA A 240 -18.29 -0.15 -41.25
CA ALA A 240 -17.54 -0.60 -40.08
C ALA A 240 -16.05 -0.23 -40.19
N GLU A 241 -15.44 -0.39 -41.37
CA GLU A 241 -14.06 0.02 -41.64
C GLU A 241 -13.88 1.53 -41.47
N GLN A 242 -14.81 2.34 -42.00
CA GLN A 242 -14.77 3.80 -41.83
C GLN A 242 -14.85 4.23 -40.37
N ARG A 243 -15.73 3.59 -39.57
CA ARG A 243 -15.82 3.83 -38.13
C ARG A 243 -14.53 3.45 -37.41
N SER A 244 -13.97 2.29 -37.72
CA SER A 244 -12.70 1.83 -37.15
C SER A 244 -11.56 2.82 -37.46
N LYS A 245 -11.49 3.32 -38.70
CA LYS A 245 -10.51 4.32 -39.12
C LYS A 245 -10.68 5.66 -38.39
N GLN A 246 -11.91 6.09 -38.14
CA GLN A 246 -12.19 7.29 -37.35
C GLN A 246 -11.78 7.12 -35.88
N GLU A 247 -12.10 5.98 -35.28
CA GLU A 247 -11.71 5.66 -33.91
C GLU A 247 -10.19 5.63 -33.75
N LEU A 248 -9.47 5.02 -34.71
CA LEU A 248 -8.01 5.00 -34.71
C LEU A 248 -7.41 6.41 -34.77
N ARG A 249 -8.00 7.32 -35.56
CA ARG A 249 -7.58 8.73 -35.63
C ARG A 249 -7.81 9.46 -34.31
N LEU A 250 -8.93 9.20 -33.63
CA LEU A 250 -9.20 9.79 -32.31
C LEU A 250 -8.20 9.29 -31.27
N LYS A 251 -7.97 7.97 -31.19
CA LYS A 251 -6.98 7.38 -30.29
C LYS A 251 -5.56 7.88 -30.56
N SER A 252 -5.20 8.07 -31.83
CA SER A 252 -3.90 8.65 -32.19
C SER A 252 -3.74 10.10 -31.71
N ARG A 253 -4.81 10.91 -31.73
CA ARG A 253 -4.79 12.28 -31.21
C ARG A 253 -4.71 12.31 -29.68
N GLU A 254 -5.46 11.43 -29.00
CA GLU A 254 -5.42 11.28 -27.55
C GLU A 254 -4.01 10.87 -27.07
N LEU A 255 -3.40 9.90 -27.75
CA LEU A 255 -2.02 9.47 -27.45
C LEU A 255 -1.01 10.60 -27.64
N ALA A 256 -1.16 11.42 -28.68
CA ALA A 256 -0.32 12.60 -28.88
C ALA A 256 -0.49 13.65 -27.75
N ALA A 257 -1.72 13.86 -27.29
CA ALA A 257 -2.01 14.75 -26.17
C ALA A 257 -1.40 14.24 -24.85
N LEU A 258 -1.48 12.94 -24.58
CA LEU A 258 -0.86 12.31 -23.41
C LEU A 258 0.68 12.44 -23.43
N LYS A 259 1.32 12.18 -24.58
CA LYS A 259 2.77 12.39 -24.75
C LYS A 259 3.19 13.84 -24.51
N LYS A 260 2.39 14.81 -24.95
CA LYS A 260 2.64 16.22 -24.67
C LYS A 260 2.58 16.50 -23.16
N LYS A 261 1.54 16.01 -22.48
CA LYS A 261 1.36 16.18 -21.02
C LYS A 261 2.46 15.51 -20.20
N GLU A 262 2.92 14.34 -20.63
CA GLU A 262 4.08 13.64 -20.05
C GLU A 262 5.34 14.51 -20.14
N LYS A 263 5.66 15.04 -21.33
CA LYS A 263 6.81 15.94 -21.53
C LYS A 263 6.73 17.19 -20.65
N GLU A 264 5.55 17.80 -20.52
CA GLU A 264 5.33 18.96 -19.64
C GLU A 264 5.54 18.61 -18.16
N THR A 265 5.10 17.43 -17.73
CA THR A 265 5.25 16.96 -16.35
C THR A 265 6.72 16.69 -16.01
N ILE A 266 7.43 16.02 -16.91
CA ILE A 266 8.89 15.79 -16.79
C ILE A 266 9.63 17.15 -16.74
N GLY A 267 9.26 18.10 -17.61
CA GLY A 267 9.84 19.44 -17.60
C GLY A 267 9.65 20.18 -16.29
N LYS A 268 8.43 20.13 -15.70
CA LYS A 268 8.16 20.72 -14.38
C LYS A 268 8.96 20.04 -13.28
N SER A 269 9.06 18.71 -13.29
CA SER A 269 9.86 17.95 -12.31
C SER A 269 11.33 18.35 -12.36
N TYR A 270 11.91 18.50 -13.56
CA TYR A 270 13.28 18.98 -13.72
C TYR A 270 13.48 20.40 -13.15
N LEU A 271 12.54 21.31 -13.38
CA LEU A 271 12.61 22.67 -12.81
C LEU A 271 12.54 22.67 -11.28
N TYR A 272 11.66 21.85 -10.69
CA TYR A 272 11.60 21.71 -9.23
C TYR A 272 12.89 21.14 -8.65
N GLN A 273 13.45 20.11 -9.28
CA GLN A 273 14.72 19.51 -8.85
C GLN A 273 15.87 20.52 -8.93
N LYS A 274 15.96 21.28 -10.02
CA LYS A 274 16.96 22.34 -10.15
C LYS A 274 16.79 23.40 -9.06
N ARG A 275 15.56 23.82 -8.78
CA ARG A 275 15.28 24.82 -7.73
C ARG A 275 15.62 24.31 -6.34
N GLU A 276 15.35 23.05 -6.06
CA GLU A 276 15.74 22.39 -4.81
C GLU A 276 17.26 22.38 -4.65
N GLN A 277 18.01 22.02 -5.70
CA GLN A 277 19.48 22.05 -5.69
C GLN A 277 20.01 23.47 -5.43
N GLU A 278 19.43 24.50 -6.04
CA GLU A 278 19.77 25.90 -5.78
C GLU A 278 19.52 26.28 -4.32
N LEU A 279 18.39 25.90 -3.73
CA LEU A 279 18.06 26.18 -2.33
C LEU A 279 19.02 25.47 -1.37
N VAL A 280 19.38 24.22 -1.66
CA VAL A 280 20.39 23.47 -0.88
C VAL A 280 21.75 24.15 -0.98
N ALA A 281 22.14 24.61 -2.17
CA ALA A 281 23.40 25.34 -2.37
C ALA A 281 23.42 26.66 -1.57
N VAL A 282 22.33 27.43 -1.59
CA VAL A 282 22.18 28.66 -0.80
C VAL A 282 22.22 28.36 0.71
N ALA A 283 21.54 27.31 1.17
CA ALA A 283 21.55 26.91 2.57
C ALA A 283 22.97 26.52 3.05
N ARG A 284 23.72 25.79 2.21
CA ARG A 284 25.13 25.47 2.46
C ARG A 284 26.01 26.71 2.50
N ALA A 285 25.84 27.64 1.56
CA ALA A 285 26.61 28.89 1.53
C ALA A 285 26.32 29.77 2.76
N ARG A 286 25.07 29.77 3.24
CA ARG A 286 24.66 30.54 4.42
C ARG A 286 25.20 29.95 5.74
N ASN A 287 25.52 28.66 5.78
CA ASN A 287 25.99 27.98 6.98
C ASN A 287 27.30 27.20 6.72
N PRO A 288 28.44 27.90 6.55
CA PRO A 288 29.73 27.28 6.24
C PRO A 288 30.23 26.35 7.35
N ALA A 289 29.81 26.58 8.60
CA ALA A 289 30.12 25.69 9.73
C ALA A 289 29.46 24.31 9.55
N LEU A 290 28.24 24.26 9.03
CA LEU A 290 27.54 23.01 8.72
C LEU A 290 28.23 22.28 7.55
N ALA A 291 28.64 23.01 6.50
CA ALA A 291 29.39 22.43 5.38
C ALA A 291 30.74 21.84 5.82
N ALA A 292 31.48 22.54 6.70
CA ALA A 292 32.73 22.03 7.26
C ALA A 292 32.51 20.83 8.21
N ALA A 293 31.37 20.75 8.89
CA ALA A 293 30.99 19.58 9.68
C ALA A 293 30.63 18.37 8.80
N GLU A 294 29.89 18.58 7.70
CA GLU A 294 29.59 17.53 6.70
C GLU A 294 30.87 16.97 6.08
N GLN A 295 31.83 17.84 5.72
CA GLN A 295 33.13 17.40 5.18
C GLN A 295 33.93 16.59 6.19
N ARG A 296 33.99 17.02 7.45
CA ARG A 296 34.66 16.26 8.53
C ARG A 296 34.02 14.89 8.74
N SER A 297 32.69 14.84 8.84
CA SER A 297 31.95 13.57 8.97
C SER A 297 32.16 12.65 7.76
N SER A 298 32.24 13.21 6.55
CA SER A 298 32.53 12.43 5.35
C SER A 298 33.95 11.84 5.35
N ALA A 299 34.95 12.62 5.79
CA ALA A 299 36.32 12.15 5.93
C ALA A 299 36.45 11.05 6.99
N GLU A 300 35.81 11.22 8.16
CA GLU A 300 35.77 10.20 9.22
C GLU A 300 35.12 8.90 8.73
N LEU A 301 34.03 8.98 7.96
CA LEU A 301 33.40 7.80 7.37
C LEU A 301 34.30 7.08 6.36
N GLN A 302 35.09 7.82 5.58
CA GLN A 302 36.07 7.21 4.67
C GLN A 302 37.19 6.52 5.44
N GLU A 303 37.67 7.12 6.53
CA GLU A 303 38.67 6.52 7.41
C GLU A 303 38.15 5.24 8.08
N ILE A 304 36.92 5.24 8.58
CA ILE A 304 36.26 4.05 9.15
C ILE A 304 36.15 2.94 8.10
N ARG A 305 35.80 3.28 6.85
CA ARG A 305 35.76 2.30 5.76
C ARG A 305 37.14 1.72 5.45
N ALA A 306 38.17 2.56 5.43
CA ALA A 306 39.54 2.13 5.17
C ALA A 306 40.06 1.21 6.28
N THR A 307 39.84 1.57 7.54
CA THR A 307 40.22 0.75 8.71
C THR A 307 39.46 -0.57 8.75
N THR A 308 38.15 -0.56 8.51
CA THR A 308 37.33 -1.79 8.42
C THR A 308 37.85 -2.71 7.31
N SER A 309 38.17 -2.15 6.13
CA SER A 309 38.72 -2.92 5.01
C SER A 309 40.11 -3.49 5.32
N ALA A 310 40.94 -2.77 6.08
CA ALA A 310 42.24 -3.26 6.53
C ALA A 310 42.08 -4.40 7.56
N LEU A 311 41.15 -4.27 8.51
CA LEU A 311 40.85 -5.31 9.50
C LEU A 311 40.29 -6.57 8.84
N GLN A 312 39.40 -6.43 7.85
CA GLN A 312 38.90 -7.57 7.07
C GLN A 312 40.04 -8.31 6.35
N ARG A 313 40.98 -7.60 5.74
CA ARG A 313 42.17 -8.21 5.11
C ARG A 313 43.04 -8.95 6.12
N LYS A 314 43.33 -8.35 7.28
CA LYS A 314 44.09 -9.01 8.36
C LYS A 314 43.39 -10.29 8.85
N ALA A 315 42.08 -10.25 9.04
CA ALA A 315 41.30 -11.41 9.45
C ALA A 315 41.33 -12.54 8.40
N GLN A 316 41.33 -12.20 7.10
CA GLN A 316 41.47 -13.19 6.03
C GLN A 316 42.85 -13.85 6.00
N VAL A 317 43.93 -13.09 6.22
CA VAL A 317 45.30 -13.62 6.31
C VAL A 317 45.41 -14.57 7.51
N SER A 318 44.99 -14.14 8.69
CA SER A 318 45.03 -14.99 9.89
C SER A 318 44.25 -16.30 9.73
N ARG A 319 43.10 -16.26 9.06
CA ARG A 319 42.34 -17.48 8.72
C ARG A 319 43.12 -18.43 7.82
N ARG A 320 43.82 -17.90 6.80
CA ARG A 320 44.68 -18.72 5.93
C ARG A 320 45.83 -19.35 6.71
N ASP A 321 46.48 -18.58 7.58
CA ASP A 321 47.60 -19.07 8.39
C ASP A 321 47.16 -20.20 9.32
N THR A 322 45.98 -20.07 9.96
CA THR A 322 45.42 -21.14 10.80
C THR A 322 45.02 -22.39 10.01
N GLN A 323 44.62 -22.25 8.74
CA GLN A 323 44.30 -23.38 7.87
C GLN A 323 45.56 -24.12 7.42
N CYS A 324 46.66 -23.41 7.16
CA CYS A 324 47.94 -24.03 6.79
C CYS A 324 48.65 -24.69 7.97
N ALA A 325 48.48 -24.19 9.20
CA ALA A 325 49.11 -24.77 10.40
C ALA A 325 48.42 -26.03 10.94
N GLY A 326 47.20 -26.33 10.47
CA GLY A 326 46.41 -27.51 10.87
C GLY A 326 46.46 -28.68 9.90
N ALA A 327 47.28 -28.59 8.84
CA ALA A 327 47.51 -29.64 7.85
C ALA A 327 48.92 -30.23 8.05
#